data_AF-A0A8T5MJ73-F1
#
_entry.id   AF-A0A8T5MJ73-F1
#
_cell.length_a   1.000
_cell.length_b   1.000
_cell.length_c   1.000
_cell.angle_alpha   90.00
_cell.angle_beta   90.00
_cell.angle_gamma   90.00
#
_symmetry.space_group_name_H-M   'P 1'
#
loop_
_entity.id
_entity.type
_entity.pdbx_description
1 polymer ?
#
loop_
_entity_poly.entity_id
_entity_poly.type
_entity_poly.pdbx_seq_one_letter_code
_entity_poly.pdbx_strand_id
1 'polypeptide(L)'
;MSYVTECIGIAASYYNMAFAAIAFVTFLKLLRSKTKHYLLPWKLIFIAFCIYIVEEALTILEGLAVIPHYPLMYPILEMVIILTFIYAVLKQKEKVAR
;
A
#
# COMPACT_ATOMS: atom_id res chain seq x y z
N MET A 1 -5.29 3.12 28.15
CA MET A 1 -5.51 3.85 26.88
C MET A 1 -6.91 4.46 26.95
N SER A 2 -7.12 5.65 26.37
CA SER A 2 -8.47 6.24 26.28
C SER A 2 -9.29 5.42 25.29
N TYR A 3 -10.54 5.09 25.61
CA TYR A 3 -11.47 4.39 24.70
C TYR A 3 -11.55 5.06 23.32
N VAL A 4 -11.36 6.39 23.28
CA VAL A 4 -11.30 7.17 22.04
C VAL A 4 -10.17 6.71 21.12
N THR A 5 -8.99 6.42 21.66
CA THR A 5 -7.81 6.01 20.87
C THR A 5 -8.02 4.65 20.21
N GLU A 6 -8.65 3.72 20.93
CA GLU A 6 -8.94 2.38 20.44
C GLU A 6 -10.00 2.41 19.32
N CYS A 7 -11.09 3.17 19.51
CA CYS A 7 -12.12 3.35 18.48
C CYS A 7 -11.56 4.02 17.21
N ILE A 8 -10.66 4.99 17.34
CA ILE A 8 -10.00 5.63 16.20
C ILE A 8 -9.10 4.63 15.46
N GLY A 9 -8.33 3.82 16.18
CA GLY A 9 -7.45 2.82 15.57
C GLY A 9 -8.22 1.82 14.72
N ILE A 10 -9.33 1.29 15.26
CA ILE A 10 -10.19 0.34 14.53
C ILE A 10 -10.80 1.01 13.30
N ALA A 11 -11.36 2.22 13.45
CA ALA A 11 -11.99 2.93 12.35
C ALA A 11 -10.98 3.27 11.23
N ALA A 12 -9.75 3.63 11.59
CA ALA A 12 -8.70 4.00 10.65
C ALA A 12 -8.41 2.90 9.63
N SER A 13 -8.25 1.64 10.06
CA SER A 13 -7.99 0.52 9.15
C SER A 13 -9.11 0.32 8.11
N TYR A 14 -10.39 0.49 8.50
CA TYR A 14 -11.50 0.40 7.55
C TYR A 14 -11.50 1.55 6.53
N TYR A 15 -11.21 2.79 6.96
CA TYR A 15 -11.09 3.93 6.04
C TYR A 15 -9.91 3.77 5.08
N ASN A 16 -8.77 3.33 5.61
CA ASN A 16 -7.57 3.01 4.82
C ASN A 16 -7.86 1.99 3.73
N MET A 17 -8.55 0.88 4.07
CA MET A 17 -8.96 -0.14 3.11
C MET A 17 -9.92 0.41 2.04
N ALA A 18 -10.84 1.30 2.41
CA ALA A 18 -11.75 1.96 1.46
C ALA A 18 -10.99 2.87 0.48
N PHE A 19 -10.04 3.67 0.98
CA PHE A 19 -9.16 4.48 0.13
C PHE A 19 -8.28 3.62 -0.77
N ALA A 20 -7.78 2.50 -0.26
CA ALA A 20 -7.05 1.52 -1.04
C ALA A 20 -7.91 1.00 -2.21
N ALA A 21 -9.16 0.62 -1.98
CA ALA A 21 -10.04 0.17 -3.06
C ALA A 21 -10.19 1.22 -4.19
N ILE A 22 -10.32 2.50 -3.84
CA ILE A 22 -10.39 3.61 -4.81
C ILE A 22 -9.07 3.75 -5.58
N ALA A 23 -7.94 3.70 -4.87
CA ALA A 23 -6.62 3.75 -5.48
C ALA A 23 -6.39 2.57 -6.42
N PHE A 24 -6.83 1.36 -6.05
CA PHE A 24 -6.74 0.16 -6.88
C PHE A 24 -7.44 0.35 -8.23
N VAL A 25 -8.69 0.83 -8.22
CA VAL A 25 -9.45 1.12 -9.45
C VAL A 25 -8.72 2.16 -10.31
N THR A 26 -8.11 3.17 -9.69
CA THR A 26 -7.34 4.20 -10.38
C THR A 26 -6.08 3.63 -11.02
N PHE A 27 -5.36 2.75 -10.33
CA PHE A 27 -4.21 2.02 -10.90
C PHE A 27 -4.62 1.14 -12.08
N LEU A 28 -5.74 0.41 -12.00
CA LEU A 28 -6.22 -0.39 -13.13
C LEU A 28 -6.50 0.46 -14.36
N LYS A 29 -7.07 1.66 -14.19
CA LYS A 29 -7.28 2.61 -15.29
C LYS A 29 -5.95 3.12 -15.85
N LEU A 30 -5.00 3.47 -14.98
CA LEU A 30 -3.67 3.95 -15.36
C LEU A 30 -2.88 2.89 -16.15
N LEU A 31 -2.88 1.64 -15.68
CA LEU A 31 -2.16 0.52 -16.31
C LEU A 31 -2.77 0.10 -17.65
N ARG A 32 -4.06 0.38 -17.88
CA ARG A 32 -4.74 0.18 -19.17
C ARG A 32 -4.51 1.32 -20.17
N SER A 33 -3.91 2.44 -19.76
CA SER A 33 -3.65 3.57 -20.65
C SER A 33 -2.64 3.22 -21.75
N LYS A 34 -2.87 3.73 -22.97
CA LYS A 34 -2.00 3.51 -24.15
C LYS A 34 -0.66 4.26 -24.07
N THR A 35 -0.51 5.21 -23.16
CA THR A 35 0.73 5.99 -22.97
C THR A 35 1.79 5.17 -22.22
N LYS A 36 2.68 4.52 -22.97
CA LYS A 36 3.67 3.56 -22.42
C LYS A 36 4.90 4.19 -21.75
N HIS A 37 5.18 5.47 -21.96
CA HIS A 37 6.47 6.09 -21.58
C HIS A 37 6.75 6.13 -20.06
N TYR A 38 5.72 6.02 -19.22
CA TYR A 38 5.86 6.12 -17.76
C TYR A 38 5.36 4.90 -16.98
N LEU A 39 4.97 3.79 -17.62
CA LEU A 39 4.30 2.69 -16.93
C LEU A 39 5.18 1.91 -15.93
N LEU A 40 6.50 1.85 -16.12
CA LEU A 40 7.39 1.05 -15.25
C LEU A 40 7.39 1.50 -13.77
N PRO A 41 7.64 2.79 -13.42
CA PRO A 41 7.52 3.26 -12.05
C PRO A 41 6.11 3.10 -11.48
N TRP A 42 5.07 3.33 -12.28
CA TRP A 42 3.69 3.12 -11.84
C TRP A 42 3.35 1.65 -11.56
N LYS A 43 3.96 0.70 -12.28
CA LYS A 43 3.85 -0.73 -11.98
C LYS A 43 4.54 -1.09 -10.66
N LEU A 44 5.70 -0.48 -10.36
CA LEU A 44 6.39 -0.68 -9.09
C LEU A 44 5.57 -0.14 -7.91
N ILE A 45 5.02 1.07 -8.07
CA ILE A 45 4.11 1.64 -7.07
C ILE A 45 2.86 0.78 -6.91
N PHE A 46 2.32 0.22 -8.00
CA PHE A 46 1.19 -0.71 -7.91
C PHE A 46 1.54 -2.00 -7.15
N ILE A 47 2.75 -2.54 -7.31
CA ILE A 47 3.21 -3.70 -6.52
C ILE A 47 3.28 -3.35 -5.03
N ALA A 48 3.90 -2.22 -4.69
CA ALA A 48 3.96 -1.73 -3.30
C ALA A 48 2.55 -1.52 -2.72
N PHE A 49 1.64 -0.98 -3.53
CA PHE A 49 0.24 -0.79 -3.17
C PHE A 49 -0.51 -2.10 -2.94
N CYS A 50 -0.25 -3.15 -3.72
CA CYS A 50 -0.81 -4.48 -3.47
C CYS A 50 -0.29 -5.09 -2.15
N ILE A 51 0.99 -4.89 -1.83
CA ILE A 51 1.56 -5.33 -0.54
C ILE A 51 0.87 -4.60 0.62
N TYR A 52 0.65 -3.30 0.48
CA TYR A 52 -0.11 -2.50 1.45
C TYR A 52 -1.55 -3.02 1.67
N ILE A 53 -2.26 -3.40 0.60
CA ILE A 53 -3.60 -4.00 0.74
C ILE A 53 -3.54 -5.30 1.57
N VAL A 54 -2.53 -6.15 1.31
CA VAL A 54 -2.34 -7.39 2.07
C VAL A 54 -2.05 -7.09 3.53
N GLU A 55 -1.21 -6.09 3.81
CA GLU A 55 -0.89 -5.66 5.16
C GLU A 55 -2.13 -5.20 5.94
N GLU A 56 -2.94 -4.30 5.37
CA GLU A 56 -4.19 -3.85 6.02
C GLU A 56 -5.21 -4.98 6.18
N ALA A 57 -5.29 -5.91 5.22
CA ALA A 57 -6.14 -7.09 5.36
C ALA A 57 -5.71 -7.95 6.56
N LEU A 58 -4.40 -8.13 6.77
CA LEU A 58 -3.85 -8.85 7.92
C LEU A 58 -4.13 -8.09 9.23
N THR A 59 -3.98 -6.76 9.24
CA THR A 59 -4.32 -5.92 10.40
C THR A 59 -5.78 -6.09 10.82
N ILE A 60 -6.71 -6.10 9.85
CA ILE A 60 -8.14 -6.30 10.14
C ILE A 60 -8.39 -7.72 10.66
N LEU A 61 -7.80 -8.75 10.03
CA LEU A 61 -7.96 -10.14 10.47
C LEU A 61 -7.40 -10.39 11.88
N GLU A 62 -6.30 -9.73 12.23
CA GLU A 62 -5.71 -9.77 13.55
C GLU A 62 -6.60 -9.05 14.58
N GLY A 63 -7.13 -7.88 14.23
CA GLY A 63 -8.09 -7.14 15.06
C GLY A 63 -9.39 -7.92 15.32
N LEU A 64 -9.77 -8.82 14.40
CA LEU A 64 -10.91 -9.74 14.56
C LEU A 64 -10.53 -11.06 15.28
N ALA A 65 -9.29 -11.21 15.74
CA ALA A 65 -8.74 -12.41 16.36
C ALA A 65 -8.85 -13.69 15.50
N VAL A 66 -8.87 -13.55 14.17
CA VAL A 66 -8.90 -14.68 13.22
C VAL A 66 -7.52 -15.29 13.04
N ILE A 67 -6.47 -14.46 13.10
CA ILE A 67 -5.07 -14.86 12.97
C ILE A 67 -4.26 -14.39 14.19
N PRO A 68 -3.18 -15.11 14.57
CA PRO A 68 -2.29 -14.65 15.64
C PRO A 68 -1.43 -13.46 15.19
N HIS A 69 -1.06 -12.62 16.16
CA HIS A 69 -0.20 -11.45 15.91
C HIS A 69 1.24 -11.87 15.58
N TYR A 70 1.78 -11.33 14.48
CA TYR A 70 3.17 -11.55 14.06
C TYR A 70 3.94 -10.22 14.04
N PRO A 71 4.67 -9.87 15.11
CA PRO A 71 5.25 -8.54 15.27
C PRO A 71 6.35 -8.20 14.25
N LEU A 72 7.03 -9.21 13.69
CA LEU A 72 8.08 -9.02 12.67
C LEU A 72 7.52 -8.85 11.25
N MET A 73 6.27 -9.23 11.00
CA MET A 73 5.70 -9.24 9.65
C MET A 73 5.46 -7.81 9.14
N TYR A 74 4.84 -6.95 9.95
CA TYR A 74 4.50 -5.58 9.55
C TYR A 74 5.73 -4.73 9.20
N PRO A 75 6.79 -4.67 10.02
CA PRO A 75 7.98 -3.88 9.67
C PRO A 75 8.68 -4.38 8.41
N ILE A 76 8.64 -5.69 8.14
CA ILE A 76 9.23 -6.26 6.91
C ILE A 76 8.42 -5.82 5.69
N LEU A 77 7.08 -5.91 5.76
CA LEU A 77 6.20 -5.46 4.67
C LEU A 77 6.36 -3.96 4.40
N GLU A 78 6.40 -3.15 5.45
CA GLU A 78 6.61 -1.71 5.37
C GLU A 78 7.96 -1.37 4.71
N MET A 79 9.03 -2.07 5.08
CA MET A 79 10.34 -1.90 4.45
C MET A 79 10.31 -2.23 2.94
N VAL A 80 9.62 -3.30 2.54
CA VAL A 80 9.48 -3.65 1.12
C VAL A 80 8.70 -2.56 0.38
N ILE A 81 7.64 -2.02 0.96
CA ILE A 81 6.85 -0.91 0.40
C ILE A 81 7.73 0.33 0.19
N ILE A 82 8.44 0.75 1.25
CA ILE A 82 9.30 1.95 1.22
C ILE A 82 10.43 1.80 0.18
N LEU A 83 11.12 0.67 0.18
CA LEU A 83 12.22 0.43 -0.77
C LEU A 83 11.70 0.41 -2.22
N THR A 84 10.55 -0.20 -2.46
CA THR A 84 9.92 -0.21 -3.79
C THR A 84 9.51 1.20 -4.23
N PHE A 85 8.99 2.00 -3.31
CA PHE A 85 8.63 3.40 -3.57
C PHE A 85 9.85 4.26 -3.89
N ILE A 86 10.92 4.18 -3.08
CA ILE A 86 12.19 4.89 -3.33
C ILE A 86 12.75 4.51 -4.69
N TYR A 87 12.78 3.21 -5.01
CA TYR A 87 13.25 2.73 -6.30
C TYR A 87 12.42 3.27 -7.46
N ALA A 88 11.09 3.32 -7.33
CA ALA A 88 10.22 3.89 -8.34
C ALA A 88 10.48 5.39 -8.58
N VAL A 89 10.70 6.17 -7.51
CA VAL A 89 11.04 7.60 -7.58
C VAL A 89 12.39 7.82 -8.27
N LEU A 90 13.41 7.03 -7.91
CA LEU A 90 14.72 7.11 -8.56
C LEU A 90 14.62 6.83 -10.07
N LYS A 91 13.84 5.82 -10.46
CA LYS A 91 13.59 5.50 -11.87
C LYS A 91 12.81 6.59 -12.62
N GLN A 92 11.93 7.33 -11.94
CA GLN A 92 11.29 8.51 -12.53
C GLN A 92 12.29 9.62 -12.80
N LYS A 93 13.19 9.91 -11.84
CA LYS A 93 14.22 10.95 -12.01
C LYS A 93 15.18 10.66 -13.16
N GLU A 94 15.63 9.42 -13.33
CA GLU A 94 16.49 9.01 -14.46
C GLU A 94 15.84 9.30 -15.83
N LYS A 95 14.52 9.18 -15.93
CA LYS A 95 13.77 9.43 -17.17
C LYS A 95 13.48 10.90 -17.43
N VAL A 96 13.44 11.73 -16.38
CA VAL A 96 13.21 13.19 -16.51
C VAL A 96 14.51 13.95 -16.75
N ALA A 97 15.65 13.42 -16.28
CA ALA A 97 16.97 14.00 -16.50
C ALA A 97 17.57 13.71 -17.89
N ARG A 98 16.93 12.84 -18.69
CA ARG A 98 17.26 12.58 -20.10
C ARG A 98 16.25 13.27 -21.01
#